data_AF-A0A8K0LUX0-F1
#
_entry.id   AF-A0A8K0LUX0-F1
#
_cell.length_a   1.000
_cell.length_b   1.000
_cell.length_c   1.000
_cell.angle_alpha   90.00
_cell.angle_beta   90.00
_cell.angle_gamma   90.00
#
_symmetry.space_group_name_H-M   'P 1'
#
loop_
_entity.id
_entity.type
_entity.pdbx_description
1 polymer ?
#
loop_
_entity_poly.entity_id
_entity_poly.type
_entity_poly.pdbx_seq_one_letter_code
_entity_poly.pdbx_strand_id
1 'polypeptide(L)'
;MTHQSHENSARAESSTFQTGAQALPIEPGRLLFPPVMNGYAQWGKQGFNICGGTEKDRLYHIDIHSGYSRSGPLGSRPGVVLHQGMDTKTPILAAAGYDSQFSARLYSFNNQTAVLMPSLLPAAERTSEFDTEQMPATVRGEQVVFSFFVEVDHGKERERQKFEWRKFEKGKIATATEGGFELVRVLSPCSPNAGQEEPGASSASLSTVDGEENEEVVALLIWRKLWPTFKHNFTLQLLGKGQTGELGDRWALMVVITAIRIWALRVNGKTKKGVIATGQKLATP
;
A
#
# COMPACT_ATOMS: atom_id res chain seq x y z
N MET A 1 -43.98 -30.75 57.66
CA MET A 1 -43.44 -29.45 57.22
C MET A 1 -42.34 -29.74 56.21
N THR A 2 -42.68 -29.53 54.95
CA THR A 2 -41.94 -29.94 53.76
C THR A 2 -40.98 -28.81 53.39
N HIS A 3 -39.68 -29.10 53.26
CA HIS A 3 -38.78 -28.20 52.53
C HIS A 3 -37.84 -29.02 51.67
N GLN A 4 -38.22 -29.10 50.40
CA GLN A 4 -37.47 -29.58 49.26
C GLN A 4 -36.44 -28.51 48.88
N SER A 5 -35.16 -28.85 48.91
CA SER A 5 -34.07 -28.05 48.35
C SER A 5 -34.03 -28.27 46.84
N HIS A 6 -34.51 -27.27 46.08
CA HIS A 6 -34.32 -27.22 44.62
C HIS A 6 -32.93 -26.64 44.30
N GLU A 7 -32.09 -27.47 43.69
CA GLU A 7 -30.89 -27.03 42.98
C GLU A 7 -31.30 -26.22 41.75
N ASN A 8 -30.99 -24.91 41.75
CA ASN A 8 -31.07 -24.07 40.57
C ASN A 8 -29.84 -24.31 39.69
N SER A 9 -30.02 -25.09 38.63
CA SER A 9 -29.09 -25.16 37.50
C SER A 9 -29.18 -23.87 36.68
N ALA A 10 -28.30 -22.92 36.96
CA ALA A 10 -28.10 -21.74 36.13
C ALA A 10 -27.06 -22.07 35.04
N ARG A 11 -27.56 -22.37 33.85
CA ARG A 11 -26.83 -22.47 32.58
C ARG A 11 -26.23 -21.10 32.25
N ALA A 12 -24.94 -20.93 32.48
CA ALA A 12 -24.19 -19.77 32.01
C ALA A 12 -23.80 -19.98 30.55
N GLU A 13 -24.57 -19.41 29.61
CA GLU A 13 -24.17 -19.29 28.21
C GLU A 13 -23.16 -18.13 28.10
N SER A 14 -21.87 -18.46 28.11
CA SER A 14 -20.80 -17.53 27.77
C SER A 14 -20.73 -17.39 26.24
N SER A 15 -21.43 -16.40 25.70
CA SER A 15 -21.27 -15.94 24.31
C SER A 15 -20.29 -14.78 24.30
N THR A 16 -18.99 -15.08 24.17
CA THR A 16 -17.98 -14.06 23.90
C THR A 16 -17.74 -13.98 22.39
N PHE A 17 -18.34 -13.00 21.72
CA PHE A 17 -17.98 -12.65 20.35
C PHE A 17 -16.62 -11.94 20.37
N GLN A 18 -15.54 -12.68 20.18
CA GLN A 18 -14.25 -12.12 19.77
C GLN A 18 -14.18 -12.18 18.24
N THR A 19 -14.61 -11.11 17.57
CA THR A 19 -14.27 -10.89 16.16
C THR A 19 -12.88 -10.28 16.10
N GLY A 20 -11.85 -11.11 16.30
CA GLY A 20 -10.47 -10.76 15.98
C GLY A 20 -10.34 -10.63 14.46
N ALA A 21 -9.78 -9.51 14.01
CA ALA A 21 -9.49 -9.31 12.59
C ALA A 21 -8.32 -10.23 12.21
N GLN A 22 -8.61 -11.43 11.73
CA GLN A 22 -7.60 -12.41 11.34
C GLN A 22 -7.05 -12.15 9.93
N ALA A 23 -5.75 -11.97 9.81
CA ALA A 23 -5.02 -12.01 8.55
C ALA A 23 -4.81 -13.47 8.11
N LEU A 24 -5.16 -13.81 6.87
CA LEU A 24 -4.91 -15.15 6.33
C LEU A 24 -3.48 -15.28 5.74
N PRO A 25 -2.88 -16.48 5.81
CA PRO A 25 -1.68 -16.79 5.04
C PRO A 25 -1.96 -16.63 3.53
N ILE A 26 -1.02 -16.01 2.81
CA ILE A 26 -1.08 -15.93 1.35
C ILE A 26 -0.58 -17.28 0.82
N GLU A 27 -1.46 -18.03 0.13
CA GLU A 27 -1.12 -19.30 -0.50
C GLU A 27 -0.09 -19.09 -1.63
N PRO A 28 1.05 -19.81 -1.62
CA PRO A 28 2.10 -19.63 -2.62
C PRO A 28 1.66 -20.15 -4.00
N GLY A 29 1.94 -19.39 -5.06
CA GLY A 29 1.84 -19.86 -6.45
C GLY A 29 0.65 -19.34 -7.26
N ARG A 30 -0.18 -18.44 -6.70
CA ARG A 30 -1.17 -17.69 -7.47
C ARG A 30 -0.90 -16.20 -7.28
N LEU A 31 -0.63 -15.49 -8.38
CA LEU A 31 -0.55 -14.02 -8.38
C LEU A 31 -1.76 -13.46 -7.64
N LEU A 32 -1.51 -12.86 -6.48
CA LEU A 32 -2.57 -12.32 -5.65
C LEU A 32 -3.31 -11.19 -6.38
N PHE A 33 -2.69 -10.53 -7.36
CA PHE A 33 -3.30 -9.41 -8.08
C PHE A 33 -3.07 -9.53 -9.59
N PRO A 34 -4.07 -9.23 -10.44
CA PRO A 34 -3.86 -9.17 -11.88
C PRO A 34 -2.98 -7.96 -12.25
N PRO A 35 -2.26 -7.99 -13.39
CA PRO A 35 -1.39 -6.89 -13.79
C PRO A 35 -2.09 -5.54 -13.96
N VAL A 36 -3.38 -5.53 -14.29
CA VAL A 36 -4.16 -4.30 -14.43
C VAL A 36 -5.36 -4.37 -13.50
N MET A 37 -5.48 -3.35 -12.66
CA MET A 37 -6.53 -3.20 -11.66
C MET A 37 -7.15 -1.81 -11.75
N ASN A 38 -8.46 -1.73 -11.54
CA ASN A 38 -9.23 -0.50 -11.64
C ASN A 38 -10.01 -0.27 -10.35
N GLY A 39 -9.88 0.91 -9.75
CA GLY A 39 -10.66 1.31 -8.58
C GLY A 39 -12.01 1.88 -9.00
N TYR A 40 -13.11 1.22 -8.61
CA TYR A 40 -14.47 1.66 -8.91
C TYR A 40 -15.28 2.01 -7.67
N ALA A 41 -15.67 3.28 -7.54
CA ALA A 41 -16.58 3.76 -6.50
C ALA A 41 -17.94 3.07 -6.62
N GLN A 42 -18.50 2.68 -5.47
CA GLN A 42 -19.84 2.13 -5.40
C GLN A 42 -20.79 3.16 -4.83
N TRP A 43 -21.90 3.40 -5.52
CA TRP A 43 -22.93 4.31 -5.04
C TRP A 43 -23.56 3.80 -3.73
N GLY A 44 -23.68 4.69 -2.73
CA GLY A 44 -24.38 4.41 -1.47
C GLY A 44 -23.67 3.49 -0.48
N LYS A 45 -22.41 3.10 -0.73
CA LYS A 45 -21.58 2.35 0.24
C LYS A 45 -20.34 3.13 0.62
N GLN A 46 -19.95 3.05 1.89
CA GLN A 46 -18.63 3.48 2.34
C GLN A 46 -17.61 2.49 1.79
N GLY A 47 -16.65 2.96 0.99
CA GLY A 47 -15.71 2.08 0.28
C GLY A 47 -15.83 2.09 -1.24
N PHE A 48 -15.01 1.28 -1.87
CA PHE A 48 -15.01 1.05 -3.31
C PHE A 48 -14.39 -0.31 -3.65
N ASN A 49 -14.52 -0.78 -4.89
CA ASN A 49 -14.01 -2.09 -5.28
C ASN A 49 -12.75 -1.94 -6.14
N ILE A 50 -11.79 -2.85 -5.96
CA ILE A 50 -10.78 -3.13 -6.98
C ILE A 50 -11.39 -4.14 -7.95
N CYS A 51 -11.37 -3.79 -9.22
CA CYS A 51 -11.85 -4.63 -10.30
C CYS A 51 -10.72 -4.92 -11.29
N GLY A 52 -10.86 -5.99 -12.07
CA GLY A 52 -10.01 -6.27 -13.23
C GLY A 52 -10.43 -5.42 -14.43
N GLY A 53 -10.77 -6.05 -15.54
CA GLY A 53 -10.97 -5.34 -16.82
C GLY A 53 -12.17 -4.36 -16.84
N THR A 54 -13.20 -4.60 -16.02
CA THR A 54 -14.43 -3.79 -15.98
C THR A 54 -14.98 -3.65 -14.55
N GLU A 55 -15.91 -2.72 -14.30
CA GLU A 55 -16.58 -2.55 -12.99
C GLU A 55 -17.27 -3.82 -12.47
N LYS A 56 -17.65 -4.74 -13.37
CA LYS A 56 -18.32 -6.02 -13.02
C LYS A 56 -17.34 -7.10 -12.54
N ASP A 57 -16.08 -6.99 -12.94
CA ASP A 57 -15.01 -7.93 -12.62
C ASP A 57 -14.40 -7.58 -11.25
N ARG A 58 -15.20 -7.67 -10.19
CA ARG A 58 -14.79 -7.26 -8.84
C ARG A 58 -13.90 -8.32 -8.20
N LEU A 59 -12.76 -7.88 -7.69
CA LEU A 59 -11.73 -8.74 -7.12
C LEU A 59 -11.62 -8.54 -5.61
N TYR A 60 -11.55 -7.28 -5.16
CA TYR A 60 -11.35 -6.93 -3.75
C TYR A 60 -12.23 -5.77 -3.33
N HIS A 61 -12.56 -5.72 -2.05
CA HIS A 61 -13.27 -4.63 -1.43
C HIS A 61 -12.32 -3.75 -0.61
N ILE A 62 -12.49 -2.44 -0.75
CA ILE A 62 -11.77 -1.44 0.01
C ILE A 62 -12.76 -0.73 0.91
N ASP A 63 -12.54 -0.82 2.21
CA ASP A 63 -13.25 -0.02 3.19
C ASP A 63 -12.49 1.29 3.46
N ILE A 64 -13.21 2.41 3.48
CA ILE A 64 -12.68 3.70 3.89
C ILE A 64 -12.88 3.84 5.39
N HIS A 65 -11.84 3.59 6.16
CA HIS A 65 -11.92 3.66 7.60
C HIS A 65 -11.90 5.12 8.09
N SER A 66 -13.01 5.59 8.62
CA SER A 66 -13.17 6.98 9.09
C SER A 66 -12.46 7.28 10.41
N GLY A 67 -12.03 6.25 11.14
CA GLY A 67 -11.38 6.37 12.47
C GLY A 67 -12.35 6.45 13.65
N TYR A 68 -13.66 6.39 13.43
CA TYR A 68 -14.64 6.34 14.52
C TYR A 68 -14.78 4.95 15.14
N SER A 69 -14.55 3.89 14.35
CA SER A 69 -14.48 2.53 14.88
C SER A 69 -13.11 2.26 15.51
N ARG A 70 -13.07 1.46 16.56
CA ARG A 70 -11.83 0.90 17.16
C ARG A 70 -11.51 -0.51 16.66
N SER A 71 -12.26 -1.03 15.69
CA SER A 71 -12.07 -2.38 15.14
C SER A 71 -11.01 -2.43 14.05
N GLY A 72 -10.37 -3.59 13.90
CA GLY A 72 -9.42 -3.87 12.83
C GLY A 72 -8.03 -3.28 13.04
N PRO A 73 -7.10 -3.47 12.09
CA PRO A 73 -5.69 -3.14 12.23
C PRO A 73 -5.41 -1.64 12.40
N LEU A 74 -6.31 -0.79 11.89
CA LEU A 74 -6.18 0.65 12.04
C LEU A 74 -6.64 1.15 13.41
N GLY A 75 -7.41 0.36 14.16
CA GLY A 75 -8.09 0.82 15.37
C GLY A 75 -8.80 2.13 15.07
N SER A 76 -8.54 3.17 15.84
CA SER A 76 -9.15 4.49 15.65
C SER A 76 -8.48 5.39 14.59
N ARG A 77 -7.51 4.90 13.83
CA ARG A 77 -6.71 5.72 12.88
C ARG A 77 -7.40 5.76 11.51
N PRO A 78 -7.79 6.92 10.97
CA PRO A 78 -8.40 6.99 9.65
C PRO A 78 -7.47 6.44 8.55
N GLY A 79 -8.04 5.78 7.55
CA GLY A 79 -7.26 5.10 6.52
C GLY A 79 -8.11 4.30 5.54
N VAL A 80 -7.49 3.27 4.98
CA VAL A 80 -8.09 2.32 4.04
C VAL A 80 -7.78 0.91 4.50
N VAL A 81 -8.73 0.00 4.32
CA VAL A 81 -8.58 -1.43 4.63
C VAL A 81 -8.93 -2.24 3.39
N LEU A 82 -8.04 -3.15 3.00
CA LEU A 82 -8.22 -4.05 1.86
C LEU A 82 -8.66 -5.43 2.35
N HIS A 83 -9.77 -5.91 1.79
CA HIS A 83 -10.35 -7.21 2.11
C HIS A 83 -10.16 -8.19 0.96
N GLN A 84 -10.02 -9.49 1.26
CA GLN A 84 -9.77 -10.55 0.27
C GLN A 84 -10.95 -10.79 -0.67
N GLY A 85 -12.17 -10.45 -0.26
CA GLY A 85 -13.37 -10.63 -1.08
C GLY A 85 -14.11 -9.33 -1.35
N MET A 86 -15.40 -9.46 -1.65
CA MET A 86 -16.24 -8.38 -2.19
C MET A 86 -16.96 -7.56 -1.10
N ASP A 87 -16.70 -7.84 0.18
CA ASP A 87 -17.30 -7.15 1.30
C ASP A 87 -16.36 -7.11 2.53
N THR A 88 -16.80 -6.36 3.54
CA THR A 88 -16.07 -6.14 4.80
C THR A 88 -16.09 -7.33 5.76
N LYS A 89 -16.82 -8.40 5.45
CA LYS A 89 -16.89 -9.62 6.28
C LYS A 89 -15.73 -10.57 5.96
N THR A 90 -15.11 -10.40 4.80
CA THR A 90 -13.96 -11.22 4.40
C THR A 90 -12.68 -10.79 5.11
N PRO A 91 -11.70 -11.71 5.26
CA PRO A 91 -10.43 -11.45 5.93
C PRO A 91 -9.71 -10.22 5.38
N ILE A 92 -8.98 -9.55 6.27
CA ILE A 92 -8.21 -8.36 5.94
C ILE A 92 -6.87 -8.78 5.37
N LEU A 93 -6.56 -8.29 4.18
CA LEU A 93 -5.26 -8.51 3.53
C LEU A 93 -4.23 -7.48 3.98
N ALA A 94 -4.60 -6.21 4.01
CA ALA A 94 -3.71 -5.12 4.40
C ALA A 94 -4.51 -3.88 4.80
N ALA A 95 -3.85 -2.94 5.48
CA ALA A 95 -4.43 -1.63 5.74
C ALA A 95 -3.37 -0.53 5.62
N ALA A 96 -3.81 0.70 5.35
CA ALA A 96 -2.91 1.85 5.37
C ALA A 96 -3.63 3.09 5.90
N GLY A 97 -2.99 3.80 6.82
CA GLY A 97 -3.62 4.92 7.50
C GLY A 97 -2.61 5.88 8.11
N TYR A 98 -3.09 6.74 8.98
CA TYR A 98 -2.21 7.56 9.81
C TYR A 98 -1.50 6.69 10.85
N ASP A 99 -0.33 7.15 11.28
CA ASP A 99 0.46 6.57 12.36
C ASP A 99 -0.25 6.65 13.72
N SER A 100 -1.01 7.72 13.97
CA SER A 100 -1.80 7.90 15.20
C SER A 100 -3.14 8.60 14.97
N GLN A 101 -4.04 8.52 15.97
CA GLN A 101 -5.30 9.29 15.96
C GLN A 101 -5.04 10.80 16.02
N PHE A 102 -4.05 11.19 16.81
CA PHE A 102 -3.63 12.57 17.00
C PHE A 102 -3.17 13.17 15.68
N SER A 103 -2.33 12.42 14.94
CA SER A 103 -1.78 12.88 13.67
C SER A 103 -2.82 12.99 12.56
N ALA A 104 -3.89 12.18 12.63
CA ALA A 104 -5.02 12.28 11.71
C ALA A 104 -5.89 13.53 11.94
N ARG A 105 -6.03 13.98 13.19
CA ARG A 105 -6.93 15.08 13.57
C ARG A 105 -6.27 16.46 13.60
N LEU A 106 -5.00 16.54 13.97
CA LEU A 106 -4.36 17.83 14.25
C LEU A 106 -3.39 18.30 13.17
N TYR A 107 -2.88 17.41 12.33
CA TYR A 107 -1.92 17.76 11.29
C TYR A 107 -2.50 17.53 9.89
N SER A 108 -3.09 18.59 9.33
CA SER A 108 -3.36 18.68 7.89
C SER A 108 -2.09 18.41 7.05
N PHE A 109 -0.91 18.61 7.64
CA PHE A 109 0.41 18.44 7.05
C PHE A 109 1.15 17.16 7.50
N ASN A 110 0.46 16.19 8.11
CA ASN A 110 1.12 14.90 8.39
C ASN A 110 1.45 14.18 7.07
N ASN A 111 2.73 13.93 6.86
CA ASN A 111 3.27 13.27 5.69
C ASN A 111 3.60 11.79 5.92
N GLN A 112 3.37 11.28 7.13
CA GLN A 112 3.59 9.88 7.47
C GLN A 112 2.34 9.05 7.18
N THR A 113 2.56 7.85 6.66
CA THR A 113 1.55 6.82 6.51
C THR A 113 2.10 5.53 7.11
N ALA A 114 1.32 4.91 7.98
CA ALA A 114 1.57 3.55 8.45
C ALA A 114 0.86 2.56 7.51
N VAL A 115 1.62 1.63 6.94
CA VAL A 115 1.13 0.53 6.12
C VAL A 115 1.23 -0.76 6.92
N LEU A 116 0.10 -1.45 7.11
CA LEU A 116 -0.02 -2.66 7.89
C LEU A 116 -0.13 -3.86 6.94
N MET A 117 0.88 -4.72 6.98
CA MET A 117 1.00 -5.91 6.13
C MET A 117 0.96 -7.17 7.00
N PRO A 118 0.46 -8.32 6.52
CA PRO A 118 0.44 -9.55 7.32
C PRO A 118 1.84 -9.89 7.85
N SER A 119 1.96 -10.24 9.13
CA SER A 119 3.29 -10.51 9.69
C SER A 119 3.94 -11.71 9.02
N LEU A 120 5.24 -11.61 8.75
CA LEU A 120 6.06 -12.72 8.26
C LEU A 120 6.49 -13.67 9.38
N LEU A 121 6.32 -13.28 10.64
CA LEU A 121 6.70 -14.10 11.78
C LEU A 121 5.75 -15.29 11.96
N PRO A 122 6.28 -16.46 12.39
CA PRO A 122 5.45 -17.59 12.78
C PRO A 122 4.39 -17.20 13.83
N ALA A 123 3.26 -17.91 13.83
CA ALA A 123 2.15 -17.64 14.74
C ALA A 123 2.53 -17.67 16.23
N ALA A 124 3.54 -18.47 16.60
CA ALA A 124 4.02 -18.58 17.98
C ALA A 124 4.89 -17.38 18.43
N GLU A 125 5.46 -16.62 17.50
CA GLU A 125 6.45 -15.57 17.78
C GLU A 125 5.89 -14.16 17.58
N ARG A 126 4.75 -14.05 16.90
CA ARG A 126 4.14 -12.76 16.56
C ARG A 126 3.40 -12.14 17.75
N THR A 127 3.69 -10.87 18.02
CA THR A 127 2.94 -10.03 18.97
C THR A 127 1.75 -9.31 18.32
N SER A 128 1.70 -9.31 16.98
CA SER A 128 0.70 -8.58 16.18
C SER A 128 0.27 -9.34 14.93
N GLU A 129 -0.97 -9.09 14.51
CA GLU A 129 -1.59 -9.41 13.22
C GLU A 129 -0.79 -8.97 11.98
N PHE A 130 -0.12 -7.85 12.16
CA PHE A 130 0.42 -7.05 11.09
C PHE A 130 1.75 -6.44 11.48
N ASP A 131 2.70 -6.48 10.55
CA ASP A 131 3.91 -5.67 10.57
C ASP A 131 3.56 -4.27 10.06
N THR A 132 4.20 -3.24 10.64
CA THR A 132 3.99 -1.85 10.22
C THR A 132 5.20 -1.34 9.46
N GLU A 133 5.00 -0.97 8.20
CA GLU A 133 5.95 -0.24 7.37
C GLU A 133 5.57 1.24 7.32
N GLN A 134 6.56 2.13 7.32
CA GLN A 134 6.33 3.56 7.16
C GLN A 134 6.47 3.96 5.69
N MET A 135 5.51 4.75 5.21
CA MET A 135 5.55 5.35 3.88
C MET A 135 5.51 6.88 3.99
N PRO A 136 6.65 7.53 4.29
CA PRO A 136 6.75 8.99 4.32
C PRO A 136 6.56 9.60 2.93
N ALA A 137 5.91 10.77 2.90
CA ALA A 137 5.83 11.64 1.74
C ALA A 137 6.88 12.75 1.83
N THR A 138 7.60 12.98 0.73
CA THR A 138 8.65 14.00 0.61
C THR A 138 8.51 14.79 -0.69
N VAL A 139 9.10 15.98 -0.72
CA VAL A 139 9.30 16.76 -1.94
C VAL A 139 10.80 16.72 -2.30
N ARG A 140 11.12 16.31 -3.53
CA ARG A 140 12.46 16.37 -4.13
C ARG A 140 12.39 17.28 -5.36
N GLY A 141 12.94 18.49 -5.25
CA GLY A 141 12.74 19.53 -6.27
C GLY A 141 11.25 19.83 -6.49
N GLU A 142 10.75 19.58 -7.69
CA GLU A 142 9.32 19.73 -8.02
C GLU A 142 8.49 18.45 -7.80
N GLN A 143 9.15 17.32 -7.52
CA GLN A 143 8.50 16.01 -7.48
C GLN A 143 8.04 15.65 -6.06
N VAL A 144 6.80 15.13 -5.96
CA VAL A 144 6.28 14.50 -4.75
C VAL A 144 6.62 13.01 -4.78
N VAL A 145 7.23 12.50 -3.70
CA VAL A 145 7.71 11.12 -3.59
C VAL A 145 7.17 10.47 -2.33
N PHE A 146 6.56 9.29 -2.46
CA PHE A 146 6.26 8.41 -1.32
C PHE A 146 7.19 7.21 -1.37
N SER A 147 7.96 6.97 -0.30
CA SER A 147 8.95 5.89 -0.26
C SER A 147 8.60 4.84 0.79
N PHE A 148 8.83 3.57 0.52
CA PHE A 148 8.65 2.48 1.48
C PHE A 148 9.64 1.34 1.20
N PHE A 149 9.80 0.44 2.15
CA PHE A 149 10.54 -0.80 1.99
C PHE A 149 9.60 -2.02 2.02
N VAL A 150 9.92 -3.04 1.24
CA VAL A 150 9.18 -4.31 1.27
C VAL A 150 10.09 -5.46 0.87
N GLU A 151 9.81 -6.64 1.42
CA GLU A 151 10.45 -7.90 1.05
C GLU A 151 10.00 -8.33 -0.35
N VAL A 152 10.99 -8.58 -1.19
CA VAL A 152 10.87 -9.05 -2.58
C VAL A 152 11.40 -10.48 -2.62
N ASP A 153 10.68 -11.37 -3.30
CA ASP A 153 11.13 -12.76 -3.44
C ASP A 153 12.33 -12.84 -4.41
N HIS A 154 13.39 -13.54 -4.00
CA HIS A 154 14.56 -13.84 -4.82
C HIS A 154 14.91 -15.33 -4.70
N GLY A 155 14.21 -16.14 -5.50
CA GLY A 155 14.32 -17.59 -5.41
C GLY A 155 13.80 -18.11 -4.07
N LYS A 156 14.69 -18.60 -3.21
CA LYS A 156 14.34 -19.11 -1.86
C LYS A 156 14.51 -18.06 -0.76
N GLU A 157 15.12 -16.94 -1.09
CA GLU A 157 15.40 -15.87 -0.13
C GLU A 157 14.45 -14.70 -0.37
N ARG A 158 14.32 -13.84 0.65
CA ARG A 158 13.60 -12.58 0.56
C ARG A 158 14.55 -11.45 0.86
N GLU A 159 14.62 -10.49 -0.05
CA GLU A 159 15.44 -9.30 0.11
C GLU A 159 14.55 -8.09 0.33
N ARG A 160 14.83 -7.29 1.36
CA ARG A 160 14.09 -6.06 1.63
C ARG A 160 14.64 -4.93 0.77
N GLN A 161 13.81 -4.41 -0.13
CA GLN A 161 14.21 -3.40 -1.12
C GLN A 161 13.38 -2.13 -1.02
N LYS A 162 13.92 -1.02 -1.54
CA LYS A 162 13.30 0.30 -1.50
C LYS A 162 12.52 0.59 -2.79
N PHE A 163 11.32 1.12 -2.63
CA PHE A 163 10.49 1.59 -3.73
C PHE A 163 9.99 3.01 -3.49
N GLU A 164 9.76 3.72 -4.59
CA GLU A 164 9.33 5.11 -4.59
C GLU A 164 8.18 5.35 -5.56
N TRP A 165 7.02 5.74 -5.05
CA TRP A 165 5.98 6.34 -5.86
C TRP A 165 6.34 7.78 -6.15
N ARG A 166 6.67 8.07 -7.41
CA ARG A 166 7.07 9.38 -7.90
C ARG A 166 5.94 10.01 -8.69
N LYS A 167 5.51 11.18 -8.27
CA LYS A 167 4.43 11.91 -8.96
C LYS A 167 4.91 12.34 -10.33
N PHE A 168 4.05 12.17 -11.33
CA PHE A 168 4.26 12.71 -12.66
C PHE A 168 3.13 13.66 -13.09
N GLU A 169 3.45 14.56 -14.02
CA GLU A 169 2.54 15.59 -14.51
C GLU A 169 1.50 15.06 -15.50
N LYS A 170 0.41 15.82 -15.64
CA LYS A 170 -0.65 15.48 -16.60
C LYS A 170 -0.08 15.43 -18.02
N GLY A 171 -0.41 14.38 -18.77
CA GLY A 171 0.03 14.26 -20.16
C GLY A 171 1.47 13.77 -20.36
N LYS A 172 2.27 13.56 -19.29
CA LYS A 172 3.60 12.91 -19.39
C LYS A 172 3.47 11.52 -20.05
N ILE A 173 2.44 10.78 -19.67
CA ILE A 173 2.11 9.46 -20.23
C ILE A 173 0.80 9.61 -21.01
N ALA A 174 0.77 9.15 -22.26
CA ALA A 174 -0.36 9.32 -23.17
C ALA A 174 -1.70 8.81 -22.58
N THR A 175 -1.66 7.73 -21.80
CA THR A 175 -2.84 7.14 -21.15
C THR A 175 -3.23 7.82 -19.83
N ALA A 176 -2.40 8.73 -19.31
CA ALA A 176 -2.54 9.36 -17.99
C ALA A 176 -2.85 10.86 -18.09
N THR A 177 -4.01 11.18 -18.67
CA THR A 177 -4.43 12.57 -18.91
C THR A 177 -4.60 13.40 -17.63
N GLU A 178 -4.86 12.75 -16.49
CA GLU A 178 -5.00 13.43 -15.18
C GLU A 178 -3.74 13.34 -14.32
N GLY A 179 -2.63 12.86 -14.88
CA GLY A 179 -1.40 12.58 -14.15
C GLY A 179 -1.50 11.30 -13.31
N GLY A 180 -0.54 11.11 -12.43
CA GLY A 180 -0.43 9.87 -11.67
C GLY A 180 0.85 9.78 -10.87
N PHE A 181 1.20 8.54 -10.52
CA PHE A 181 2.47 8.17 -9.92
C PHE A 181 3.07 6.99 -10.66
N GLU A 182 4.38 7.00 -10.84
CA GLU A 182 5.16 5.84 -11.29
C GLU A 182 5.85 5.24 -10.07
N LEU A 183 5.85 3.91 -9.95
CA LEU A 183 6.56 3.20 -8.90
C LEU A 183 7.93 2.81 -9.43
N VAL A 184 8.96 3.36 -8.82
CA VAL A 184 10.36 3.08 -9.14
C VAL A 184 10.95 2.16 -8.09
N ARG A 185 11.57 1.07 -8.52
CA ARG A 185 12.47 0.25 -7.72
C ARG A 185 13.81 0.97 -7.66
N VAL A 186 14.25 1.35 -6.47
CA VAL A 186 15.51 2.06 -6.26
C VAL A 186 16.58 1.02 -5.97
N LEU A 187 17.36 0.65 -6.98
CA LEU A 187 18.50 -0.24 -6.78
C LEU A 187 19.67 0.62 -6.29
N SER A 188 20.23 0.28 -5.14
CA SER A 188 21.46 0.93 -4.69
C SER A 188 22.59 0.62 -5.67
N PRO A 189 23.45 1.58 -6.03
CA PRO A 189 24.70 1.26 -6.69
C PRO A 189 25.49 0.33 -5.74
N CYS A 190 25.85 -0.87 -6.22
CA CYS A 190 26.82 -1.70 -5.51
C CYS A 190 28.06 -0.86 -5.21
N SER A 191 28.51 -0.87 -3.95
CA SER A 191 29.71 -0.15 -3.52
C SER A 191 30.91 -0.58 -4.39
N PRO A 192 31.69 0.35 -4.97
CA PRO A 192 32.86 0.02 -5.77
C PRO A 192 34.03 -0.30 -4.84
N ASN A 193 34.06 -1.52 -4.30
CA ASN A 193 35.24 -2.09 -3.66
C ASN A 193 35.41 -3.55 -4.09
N ALA A 194 35.72 -3.73 -5.37
CA ALA A 194 36.47 -4.87 -5.86
C ALA A 194 37.65 -4.30 -6.67
N GLY A 195 38.62 -3.75 -5.94
CA GLY A 195 39.89 -3.35 -6.52
C GLY A 195 40.71 -4.60 -6.84
N GLN A 196 40.94 -4.85 -8.12
CA GLN A 196 42.24 -5.30 -8.61
C GLN A 196 42.39 -4.89 -10.09
N GLU A 197 43.41 -4.07 -10.31
CA GLU A 197 43.82 -3.44 -11.54
C GLU A 197 44.37 -4.47 -12.54
N GLU A 198 44.03 -4.32 -13.82
CA GLU A 198 44.90 -4.67 -14.95
C GLU A 198 44.72 -3.59 -16.04
N PRO A 199 45.79 -2.95 -16.54
CA PRO A 199 45.69 -1.87 -17.52
C PRO A 199 45.80 -2.42 -18.94
N GLY A 200 44.80 -2.17 -19.80
CA GLY A 200 44.90 -2.64 -21.19
C GLY A 200 43.86 -2.09 -22.16
N ALA A 201 44.27 -1.05 -22.89
CA ALA A 201 43.86 -0.67 -24.24
C ALA A 201 42.45 -0.06 -24.48
N SER A 202 42.51 1.16 -25.03
CA SER A 202 41.44 2.04 -25.46
C SER A 202 40.58 1.48 -26.60
N SER A 203 39.28 1.77 -26.58
CA SER A 203 38.56 2.19 -27.78
C SER A 203 37.47 3.19 -27.41
N ALA A 204 37.57 4.37 -28.01
CA ALA A 204 36.69 5.51 -27.79
C ALA A 204 35.27 5.23 -28.30
N SER A 205 34.25 5.61 -27.52
CA SER A 205 32.91 5.95 -28.01
C SER A 205 32.19 6.83 -26.99
N LEU A 206 31.98 8.09 -27.39
CA LEU A 206 31.16 9.17 -26.82
C LEU A 206 30.81 9.17 -25.31
N SER A 207 31.35 10.19 -24.65
CA SER A 207 30.85 10.80 -23.42
C SER A 207 29.43 11.35 -23.58
N THR A 208 28.50 10.86 -22.75
CA THR A 208 27.29 11.57 -22.31
C THR A 208 27.10 11.34 -20.81
N VAL A 209 27.41 12.40 -20.04
CA VAL A 209 26.69 12.95 -18.87
C VAL A 209 25.90 12.00 -17.95
N ASP A 210 26.33 12.00 -16.68
CA ASP A 210 25.64 11.62 -15.42
C ASP A 210 25.12 10.19 -15.21
N GLY A 211 25.55 9.60 -14.09
CA GLY A 211 25.24 8.22 -13.66
C GLY A 211 23.82 8.02 -13.13
N GLU A 212 22.90 7.69 -14.04
CA GLU A 212 21.49 7.35 -13.76
C GLU A 212 21.15 5.87 -14.04
N GLU A 213 22.11 4.96 -13.89
CA GLU A 213 21.94 3.53 -14.19
C GLU A 213 21.64 2.70 -12.93
N ASN A 214 20.42 2.76 -12.38
CA ASN A 214 19.84 1.60 -11.65
C ASN A 214 18.36 1.73 -11.22
N GLU A 215 17.51 2.39 -12.00
CA GLU A 215 16.11 2.59 -11.62
C GLU A 215 15.15 1.87 -12.58
N GLU A 216 14.29 1.00 -12.03
CA GLU A 216 13.30 0.23 -12.80
C GLU A 216 11.88 0.71 -12.46
N VAL A 217 11.10 1.11 -13.46
CA VAL A 217 9.67 1.40 -13.27
C VAL A 217 8.88 0.10 -13.28
N VAL A 218 8.26 -0.21 -12.14
CA VAL A 218 7.58 -1.51 -11.89
C VAL A 218 6.06 -1.39 -11.72
N ALA A 219 5.53 -0.17 -11.64
CA ALA A 219 4.08 0.06 -11.69
C ALA A 219 3.72 1.49 -12.10
N LEU A 220 2.49 1.69 -12.58
CA LEU A 220 1.86 2.98 -12.82
C LEU A 220 0.52 3.07 -12.09
N LEU A 221 0.33 4.17 -11.38
CA LEU A 221 -0.93 4.56 -10.77
C LEU A 221 -1.49 5.78 -11.50
N ILE A 222 -2.52 5.55 -12.31
CA ILE A 222 -3.06 6.53 -13.25
C ILE A 222 -4.40 7.05 -12.76
N TRP A 223 -4.53 8.37 -12.72
CA TRP A 223 -5.77 9.02 -12.39
C TRP A 223 -6.74 9.02 -13.56
N ARG A 224 -8.00 8.69 -13.27
CA ARG A 224 -9.08 8.75 -14.26
C ARG A 224 -9.89 10.02 -14.04
N LYS A 225 -10.45 10.55 -15.13
CA LYS A 225 -11.36 11.70 -15.07
C LYS A 225 -12.59 11.28 -14.28
N LEU A 226 -12.88 12.04 -13.24
CA LEU A 226 -14.05 11.83 -12.39
C LEU A 226 -15.36 12.21 -13.12
N TRP A 227 -15.31 13.02 -14.18
CA TRP A 227 -16.49 13.33 -15.01
C TRP A 227 -16.51 12.51 -16.31
N PRO A 228 -17.68 12.05 -16.79
CA PRO A 228 -19.03 12.28 -16.24
C PRO A 228 -19.52 11.20 -15.26
N THR A 229 -18.86 10.04 -15.20
CA THR A 229 -19.41 8.87 -14.51
C THR A 229 -19.05 8.75 -13.03
N PHE A 230 -18.07 9.50 -12.50
CA PHE A 230 -17.56 9.47 -11.10
C PHE A 230 -17.25 8.11 -10.48
N LYS A 231 -17.33 7.04 -11.27
CA LYS A 231 -17.17 5.66 -10.82
C LYS A 231 -15.74 5.20 -10.92
N HIS A 232 -15.02 5.55 -11.97
CA HIS A 232 -13.65 5.08 -12.18
C HIS A 232 -12.67 6.05 -11.53
N ASN A 233 -12.08 5.64 -10.40
CA ASN A 233 -11.20 6.45 -9.58
C ASN A 233 -9.77 6.48 -10.10
N PHE A 234 -9.19 5.31 -10.36
CA PHE A 234 -7.83 5.13 -10.80
C PHE A 234 -7.64 3.78 -11.50
N THR A 235 -6.56 3.67 -12.28
CA THR A 235 -6.04 2.41 -12.80
C THR A 235 -4.64 2.18 -12.23
N LEU A 236 -4.39 1.01 -11.66
CA LEU A 236 -3.08 0.53 -11.26
C LEU A 236 -2.61 -0.52 -12.28
N GLN A 237 -1.43 -0.31 -12.86
CA GLN A 237 -0.82 -1.23 -13.81
C GLN A 237 0.53 -1.67 -13.26
N LEU A 238 0.74 -2.96 -13.08
CA LEU A 238 2.03 -3.55 -12.79
C LEU A 238 2.81 -3.67 -14.11
N LEU A 239 4.11 -3.37 -14.07
CA LEU A 239 5.01 -3.35 -15.23
C LEU A 239 6.27 -4.15 -14.93
N GLY A 240 6.99 -4.56 -15.98
CA GLY A 240 8.28 -5.24 -15.85
C GLY A 240 8.20 -6.44 -14.91
N LYS A 241 9.14 -6.51 -13.95
CA LYS A 241 9.16 -7.57 -12.92
C LYS A 241 7.93 -7.59 -12.00
N GLY A 242 7.24 -6.45 -11.87
CA GLY A 242 5.98 -6.38 -11.15
C GLY A 242 4.84 -7.09 -11.88
N GLN A 243 4.85 -7.08 -13.21
CA GLN A 243 3.85 -7.76 -14.04
C GLN A 243 4.07 -9.28 -14.10
N THR A 244 5.34 -9.72 -14.14
CA THR A 244 5.68 -11.15 -14.23
C THR A 244 5.49 -11.89 -12.90
N GLY A 245 5.39 -11.17 -11.79
CA GLY A 245 5.29 -11.74 -10.45
C GLY A 245 6.63 -12.03 -9.81
N GLU A 246 7.75 -11.72 -10.47
CA GLU A 246 9.11 -11.96 -9.96
C GLU A 246 9.38 -11.23 -8.64
N LEU A 247 8.64 -10.16 -8.34
CA LEU A 247 8.81 -9.41 -7.09
C LEU A 247 8.05 -10.02 -5.89
N GLY A 248 7.19 -11.02 -6.12
CA GLY A 248 6.45 -11.73 -5.08
C GLY A 248 5.11 -11.10 -4.67
N ASP A 249 4.26 -11.91 -4.03
CA ASP A 249 2.90 -11.50 -3.64
C ASP A 249 2.89 -10.44 -2.53
N ARG A 250 3.89 -10.48 -1.62
CA ARG A 250 4.01 -9.47 -0.56
C ARG A 250 4.31 -8.09 -1.13
N TRP A 251 5.19 -8.02 -2.12
CA TRP A 251 5.43 -6.79 -2.87
C TRP A 251 4.15 -6.32 -3.56
N ALA A 252 3.45 -7.22 -4.28
CA ALA A 252 2.23 -6.85 -4.99
C ALA A 252 1.16 -6.29 -4.04
N LEU A 253 0.98 -6.92 -2.87
CA LEU A 253 0.07 -6.44 -1.83
C LEU A 253 0.46 -5.05 -1.31
N MET A 254 1.76 -4.80 -1.07
CA MET A 254 2.28 -3.49 -0.67
C MET A 254 1.99 -2.43 -1.73
N VAL A 255 2.22 -2.74 -3.01
CA VAL A 255 1.94 -1.83 -4.12
C VAL A 255 0.45 -1.48 -4.21
N VAL A 256 -0.43 -2.48 -4.07
CA VAL A 256 -1.88 -2.26 -4.11
C VAL A 256 -2.34 -1.37 -2.95
N ILE A 257 -1.97 -1.69 -1.70
CA ILE A 257 -2.44 -0.94 -0.54
C ILE A 257 -1.88 0.50 -0.52
N THR A 258 -0.63 0.69 -0.94
CA THR A 258 -0.02 2.03 -1.03
C THR A 258 -0.63 2.87 -2.14
N ALA A 259 -0.96 2.27 -3.30
CA ALA A 259 -1.67 2.96 -4.38
C ALA A 259 -3.06 3.44 -3.94
N ILE A 260 -3.83 2.57 -3.26
CA ILE A 260 -5.14 2.90 -2.69
C ILE A 260 -5.01 4.06 -1.70
N ARG A 261 -4.00 4.02 -0.82
CA ARG A 261 -3.75 5.07 0.15
C ARG A 261 -3.37 6.40 -0.51
N ILE A 262 -2.53 6.40 -1.54
CA ILE A 262 -2.18 7.61 -2.30
C ILE A 262 -3.42 8.21 -2.96
N TRP A 263 -4.30 7.38 -3.52
CA TRP A 263 -5.60 7.86 -4.02
C TRP A 263 -6.42 8.53 -2.91
N ALA A 264 -6.55 7.90 -1.73
CA ALA A 264 -7.29 8.48 -0.61
C ALA A 264 -6.66 9.81 -0.13
N LEU A 265 -5.33 9.90 -0.09
CA LEU A 265 -4.62 11.14 0.20
C LEU A 265 -4.87 12.21 -0.87
N ARG A 266 -4.94 11.84 -2.15
CA ARG A 266 -5.25 12.75 -3.26
C ARG A 266 -6.65 13.34 -3.13
N VAL A 267 -7.65 12.52 -2.84
CA VAL A 267 -9.04 12.97 -2.62
C VAL A 267 -9.09 14.01 -1.49
N ASN A 268 -8.26 13.84 -0.46
CA ASN A 268 -8.14 14.78 0.66
C ASN A 268 -7.14 15.94 0.41
N GLY A 269 -6.61 16.10 -0.80
CA GLY A 269 -5.66 17.16 -1.15
C GLY A 269 -4.25 17.03 -0.54
N LYS A 270 -3.93 15.90 0.09
CA LYS A 270 -2.67 15.64 0.82
C LYS A 270 -1.51 15.16 -0.06
N THR A 271 -1.71 15.06 -1.37
CA THR A 271 -0.65 14.78 -2.37
C THR A 271 -0.15 16.04 -3.08
N LYS A 272 -0.53 17.22 -2.59
CA LYS A 272 -0.07 18.52 -3.09
C LYS A 272 1.31 18.83 -2.55
N LYS A 273 2.22 19.30 -3.41
CA LYS A 273 3.59 19.70 -3.06
C LYS A 273 3.61 20.64 -1.85
N GLY A 274 2.80 21.70 -1.86
CA GLY A 274 2.76 22.68 -0.75
C GLY A 274 2.36 22.07 0.59
N VAL A 275 1.43 21.12 0.61
CA VAL A 275 1.01 20.44 1.85
C VAL A 275 2.17 19.60 2.39
N ILE A 276 2.83 18.84 1.52
CA ILE A 276 3.94 17.96 1.89
C ILE A 276 5.17 18.78 2.30
N ALA A 277 5.54 19.81 1.54
CA ALA A 277 6.69 20.67 1.86
C ALA A 277 6.51 21.35 3.23
N THR A 278 5.30 21.83 3.56
CA THR A 278 5.00 22.37 4.89
C THR A 278 5.15 21.30 5.97
N GLY A 279 4.63 20.09 5.74
CA GLY A 279 4.78 18.98 6.68
C GLY A 279 6.23 18.58 6.95
N GLN A 280 7.08 18.58 5.92
CA GLN A 280 8.51 18.28 6.06
C GLN A 280 9.22 19.35 6.89
N LYS A 281 8.90 20.64 6.66
CA LYS A 281 9.45 21.75 7.45
C LYS A 281 9.07 21.65 8.92
N LEU A 282 7.82 21.30 9.22
CA LEU A 282 7.34 21.14 10.60
C LEU A 282 7.90 19.91 11.32
N ALA A 283 8.36 18.90 10.58
CA ALA A 283 8.98 17.70 11.12
C ALA A 283 10.50 17.86 11.37
N THR A 284 11.10 18.97 10.91
CA THR A 284 12.51 19.27 11.15
C THR A 284 12.61 20.14 12.41
N PRO A 285 13.29 19.70 13.48
CA PRO A 285 13.40 20.45 14.73
C PRO A 285 14.19 21.75 14.59
#